data_AF-A0A1Z3N6J9-F1
#
_entry.id   AF-A0A1Z3N6J9-F1
#
_cell.length_a   1.000
_cell.length_b   1.000
_cell.length_c   1.000
_cell.angle_alpha   90.00
_cell.angle_beta   90.00
_cell.angle_gamma   90.00
#
_symmetry.space_group_name_H-M   'P 1'
#
loop_
_entity.id
_entity.type
_entity.pdbx_description
1 polymer ?
#
loop_
_entity_poly.entity_id
_entity_poly.type
_entity_poly.pdbx_seq_one_letter_code
_entity_poly.pdbx_strand_id
1 'polypeptide(L)'
;MRRLIQLTFFVVTLSLLACQSKEEPLTRESRLSKGYQLIDQGRWGEAIEYLTKLEQQDPHLHVRLALASAYAGRAGVRIEKIYSFVVVRNLLPTAVSLAAVRVDQKTQELMQSLGRYAAQWEKIPEVKASGREDLTQALQVLADQPEAGARLYAATLRVVLLKSVVNEGLLNWQVVRSQKICSDIVQPYYEWALQLLEHLIVISQDLTSAFPEKKAEFSRYTEDLQKFKKEAETVPWPQEKICF
;
A
#
# COMPACT_ATOMS: atom_id res chain seq x y z
N MET A 1 65.41 -15.41 35.68
CA MET A 1 64.86 -14.63 34.54
C MET A 1 63.86 -15.40 33.68
N ARG A 2 64.19 -16.58 33.12
CA ARG A 2 63.27 -17.35 32.24
C ARG A 2 61.87 -17.65 32.83
N ARG A 3 61.77 -18.00 34.12
CA ARG A 3 60.49 -18.28 34.79
C ARG A 3 59.61 -17.03 35.02
N LEU A 4 60.23 -15.85 35.13
CA LEU A 4 59.51 -14.58 35.32
C LEU A 4 58.86 -14.11 34.01
N ILE A 5 59.54 -14.35 32.87
CA ILE A 5 59.02 -14.04 31.53
C ILE A 5 57.85 -14.95 31.15
N GLN A 6 57.88 -16.22 31.55
CA GLN A 6 56.76 -17.15 31.29
C GLN A 6 55.51 -16.80 32.09
N LEU A 7 55.67 -16.31 33.33
CA LEU A 7 54.55 -15.92 34.19
C LEU A 7 53.88 -14.62 33.70
N THR A 8 54.65 -13.63 33.26
CA THR A 8 54.09 -12.40 32.68
C THR A 8 53.36 -12.67 31.37
N PHE A 9 53.89 -13.56 30.52
CA PHE A 9 53.22 -13.94 29.28
C PHE A 9 51.88 -14.65 29.54
N PHE A 10 51.84 -15.55 30.53
CA PHE A 10 50.62 -16.27 30.89
C PHE A 10 49.53 -15.35 31.46
N VAL A 11 49.92 -14.37 32.29
CA VAL A 11 48.99 -13.37 32.84
C VAL A 11 48.43 -12.44 31.76
N VAL A 12 49.24 -12.05 30.76
CA VAL A 12 48.78 -11.23 29.62
C VAL A 12 47.84 -12.02 28.69
N THR A 13 48.08 -13.31 28.48
CA THR A 13 47.16 -14.15 27.70
C THR A 13 45.83 -14.40 28.42
N LEU A 14 45.84 -14.49 29.76
CA LEU A 14 44.63 -14.64 30.57
C LEU A 14 43.79 -13.35 30.64
N SER A 15 44.43 -12.17 30.66
CA SER A 15 43.69 -10.91 30.63
C SER A 15 43.04 -10.62 29.28
N LEU A 16 43.60 -11.13 28.17
CA LEU A 16 42.99 -11.02 26.83
C LEU A 16 41.76 -11.94 26.66
N LEU A 17 41.70 -13.07 27.40
CA LEU A 17 40.53 -13.98 27.37
C LEU A 17 39.39 -13.52 28.30
N ALA A 18 39.66 -12.64 29.27
CA ALA A 18 38.67 -12.10 30.19
C ALA A 18 37.82 -10.95 29.61
N CYS A 19 38.15 -10.45 28.41
CA CYS A 19 37.32 -9.54 27.63
C CYS A 19 36.37 -10.29 26.69
N GLN A 20 35.67 -11.31 27.18
CA GLN A 20 34.42 -11.71 26.53
C GLN A 20 33.39 -10.64 26.85
N SER A 21 33.26 -9.66 25.93
CA SER A 21 32.21 -8.64 25.97
C SER A 21 30.88 -9.35 26.21
N LYS A 22 30.23 -9.05 27.34
CA LYS A 22 28.85 -9.44 27.61
C LYS A 22 28.05 -9.05 26.36
N GLU A 23 27.52 -10.03 25.62
CA GLU A 23 26.61 -9.74 24.52
C GLU A 23 25.48 -8.89 25.11
N GLU A 24 25.39 -7.64 24.67
CA GLU A 24 24.29 -6.78 25.07
C GLU A 24 22.98 -7.45 24.66
N PRO A 25 21.96 -7.44 25.54
CA PRO A 25 20.68 -8.04 25.20
C PRO A 25 20.13 -7.37 23.95
N LEU A 26 19.86 -8.18 22.91
CA LEU A 26 19.34 -7.68 21.64
C LEU A 26 18.02 -6.94 21.86
N THR A 27 18.06 -5.62 21.74
CA THR A 27 16.88 -4.77 21.85
C THR A 27 15.93 -5.00 20.68
N ARG A 28 14.66 -4.64 20.83
CA ARG A 28 13.69 -4.63 19.71
C ARG A 28 14.20 -3.80 18.55
N GLU A 29 14.80 -2.65 18.84
CA GLU A 29 15.36 -1.75 17.84
C GLU A 29 16.49 -2.41 17.04
N SER A 30 17.41 -3.12 17.71
CA SER A 30 18.45 -3.90 17.05
C SER A 30 17.86 -4.98 16.13
N ARG A 31 16.83 -5.70 16.59
CA ARG A 31 16.11 -6.70 15.79
C ARG A 31 15.40 -6.07 14.59
N LEU A 32 14.69 -4.96 14.77
CA LEU A 32 14.03 -4.22 13.69
C LEU A 32 15.05 -3.68 12.66
N SER A 33 16.18 -3.14 13.13
CA SER A 33 17.25 -2.63 12.27
C SER A 33 17.74 -3.69 11.29
N LYS A 34 17.91 -4.95 11.75
CA LYS A 34 18.23 -6.08 10.86
C LYS A 34 17.15 -6.32 9.80
N GLY A 35 15.87 -6.26 10.19
CA GLY A 35 14.75 -6.40 9.25
C GLY A 35 14.75 -5.31 8.18
N TYR A 36 14.96 -4.05 8.57
CA TYR A 36 15.08 -2.92 7.63
C TYR A 36 16.31 -3.04 6.73
N GLN A 37 17.44 -3.49 7.26
CA GLN A 37 18.63 -3.74 6.44
C GLN A 37 18.36 -4.76 5.32
N LEU A 38 17.58 -5.81 5.59
CA LEU A 38 17.18 -6.79 4.57
C LEU A 38 16.24 -6.17 3.52
N ILE A 39 15.31 -5.31 3.95
CA ILE A 39 14.43 -4.52 3.07
C ILE A 39 15.27 -3.63 2.14
N ASP A 40 16.20 -2.86 2.70
CA ASP A 40 17.05 -1.91 1.96
C ASP A 40 17.95 -2.61 0.93
N GLN A 41 18.39 -3.84 1.25
CA GLN A 41 19.16 -4.70 0.34
C GLN A 41 18.29 -5.36 -0.75
N GLY A 42 16.97 -5.17 -0.72
CA GLY A 42 16.02 -5.83 -1.64
C GLY A 42 15.85 -7.33 -1.40
N ARG A 43 16.29 -7.84 -0.25
CA ARG A 43 16.18 -9.26 0.14
C ARG A 43 14.81 -9.54 0.77
N TRP A 44 13.76 -9.30 -0.01
CA TRP A 44 12.38 -9.27 0.49
C TRP A 44 11.92 -10.57 1.14
N GLY A 45 12.26 -11.73 0.55
CA GLY A 45 11.87 -13.03 1.10
C GLY A 45 12.46 -13.27 2.50
N GLU A 46 13.74 -12.96 2.67
CA GLU A 46 14.43 -13.11 3.95
C GLU A 46 13.96 -12.08 4.97
N ALA A 47 13.67 -10.85 4.53
CA ALA A 47 13.09 -9.82 5.38
C ALA A 47 11.72 -10.27 5.93
N ILE A 48 10.84 -10.77 5.06
CA ILE A 48 9.52 -11.29 5.43
C ILE A 48 9.67 -12.45 6.42
N GLU A 49 10.49 -13.45 6.10
CA GLU A 49 10.71 -14.60 6.98
C GLU A 49 11.21 -14.17 8.38
N TYR A 50 12.20 -13.28 8.41
CA TYR A 50 12.77 -12.77 9.65
C TYR A 50 11.74 -11.96 10.46
N LEU A 51 11.01 -11.05 9.83
CA LEU A 51 10.03 -10.19 10.48
C LEU A 51 8.77 -10.95 10.91
N THR A 52 8.36 -12.01 10.21
CA THR A 52 7.29 -12.91 10.65
C THR A 52 7.70 -13.66 11.92
N LYS A 53 8.92 -14.21 11.97
CA LYS A 53 9.45 -14.83 13.20
C LYS A 53 9.54 -13.82 14.35
N LEU A 54 9.92 -12.58 14.06
CA LEU A 54 9.97 -11.51 15.04
C LEU A 54 8.58 -11.13 15.55
N GLU A 55 7.56 -11.05 14.68
CA GLU A 55 6.18 -10.71 15.04
C GLU A 55 5.55 -11.76 15.97
N GLN A 56 5.85 -13.04 15.75
CA GLN A 56 5.41 -14.12 16.64
C GLN A 56 6.02 -14.02 18.05
N GLN A 57 7.23 -13.47 18.18
CA GLN A 57 7.93 -13.31 19.46
C GLN A 57 7.60 -11.98 20.15
N ASP A 58 7.35 -10.93 19.37
CA ASP A 58 7.13 -9.56 19.81
C ASP A 58 6.09 -8.91 18.87
N PRO A 59 4.78 -9.14 19.12
CA PRO A 59 3.69 -8.68 18.27
C PRO A 59 3.43 -7.17 18.45
N HIS A 60 4.48 -6.37 18.24
CA HIS A 60 4.49 -4.93 18.40
C HIS A 60 4.17 -4.24 17.08
N LEU A 61 3.49 -3.09 17.14
CA LEU A 61 3.10 -2.27 15.99
C LEU A 61 4.24 -2.06 14.99
N HIS A 62 5.42 -1.63 15.46
CA HIS A 62 6.59 -1.40 14.59
C HIS A 62 7.08 -2.65 13.86
N VAL A 63 6.95 -3.85 14.45
CA VAL A 63 7.28 -5.11 13.80
C VAL A 63 6.28 -5.39 12.68
N ARG A 64 4.99 -5.18 12.94
CA ARG A 64 3.92 -5.31 11.92
C ARG A 64 4.08 -4.31 10.78
N LEU A 65 4.41 -3.05 11.09
CA LEU A 65 4.71 -2.03 10.07
C LEU A 65 5.92 -2.41 9.21
N ALA A 66 6.99 -2.91 9.82
CA ALA A 66 8.16 -3.40 9.10
C ALA A 66 7.80 -4.60 8.22
N LEU A 67 7.05 -5.57 8.74
CA LEU A 67 6.60 -6.75 8.00
C LEU A 67 5.71 -6.36 6.80
N ALA A 68 4.72 -5.48 7.02
CA ALA A 68 3.88 -4.95 5.95
C ALA A 68 4.71 -4.21 4.89
N SER A 69 5.75 -3.48 5.31
CA SER A 69 6.69 -2.81 4.39
C SER A 69 7.54 -3.79 3.58
N ALA A 70 7.93 -4.92 4.17
CA ALA A 70 8.65 -5.97 3.44
C ALA A 70 7.78 -6.61 2.34
N TYR A 71 6.51 -6.90 2.65
CA TYR A 71 5.53 -7.37 1.67
C TYR A 71 5.28 -6.32 0.56
N ALA A 72 4.99 -5.07 0.94
CA ALA A 72 4.79 -3.98 -0.03
C ALA A 72 6.04 -3.77 -0.93
N GLY A 73 7.24 -3.86 -0.34
CA GLY A 73 8.50 -3.78 -1.05
C GLY A 73 8.66 -4.90 -2.09
N ARG A 74 8.30 -6.14 -1.74
CA ARG A 74 8.29 -7.29 -2.67
C ARG A 74 7.31 -7.08 -3.83
N ALA A 75 6.16 -6.44 -3.56
CA ALA A 75 5.20 -6.02 -4.57
C ALA A 75 5.69 -4.87 -5.47
N GLY A 76 6.86 -4.28 -5.19
CA GLY A 76 7.45 -3.16 -5.94
C GLY A 76 7.04 -1.77 -5.43
N VAL A 77 6.36 -1.71 -4.29
CA VAL A 77 5.93 -0.47 -3.62
C VAL A 77 6.95 -0.11 -2.55
N ARG A 78 7.77 0.89 -2.84
CA ARG A 78 8.78 1.39 -1.89
C ARG A 78 8.29 2.68 -1.23
N ILE A 79 8.76 2.95 -0.01
CA ILE A 79 8.31 4.10 0.78
C ILE A 79 8.64 5.44 0.11
N GLU A 80 9.73 5.52 -0.67
CA GLU A 80 10.10 6.74 -1.39
C GLU A 80 9.08 7.05 -2.50
N LYS A 81 8.52 6.01 -3.14
CA LYS A 81 7.45 6.20 -4.12
C LYS A 81 6.15 6.64 -3.46
N ILE A 82 5.88 6.19 -2.24
CA ILE A 82 4.69 6.60 -1.47
C ILE A 82 4.72 8.11 -1.17
N TYR A 83 5.88 8.61 -0.73
CA TYR A 83 6.04 10.03 -0.42
C TYR A 83 5.66 10.93 -1.62
N SER A 84 5.98 10.49 -2.83
CA SER A 84 5.75 11.26 -4.06
C SER A 84 4.28 11.52 -4.39
N PHE A 85 3.33 10.72 -3.89
CA PHE A 85 1.89 10.93 -4.16
C PHE A 85 1.07 11.25 -2.90
N VAL A 86 1.65 11.14 -1.70
CA VAL A 86 0.97 11.56 -0.46
C VAL A 86 1.28 13.03 -0.14
N VAL A 87 2.50 13.49 -0.43
CA VAL A 87 2.98 14.81 0.02
C VAL A 87 3.05 15.85 -1.10
N VAL A 88 3.30 15.44 -2.34
CA VAL A 88 3.45 16.39 -3.47
C VAL A 88 2.07 16.88 -3.92
N ARG A 89 1.74 18.13 -3.57
CA ARG A 89 0.45 18.80 -3.89
C ARG A 89 0.50 19.70 -5.13
N ASN A 90 1.69 20.03 -5.62
CA ASN A 90 1.89 20.98 -6.71
C ASN A 90 2.08 20.28 -8.05
N LEU A 91 1.09 19.51 -8.49
CA LEU A 91 1.08 18.98 -9.86
C LEU A 91 0.38 19.97 -10.77
N LEU A 92 1.08 20.40 -11.82
CA LEU A 92 0.46 21.09 -12.95
C LEU A 92 -0.35 20.04 -13.72
N PRO A 93 -1.70 20.10 -13.71
CA PRO A 93 -2.49 19.16 -14.48
C PRO A 93 -2.15 19.33 -15.95
N THR A 94 -2.00 18.22 -16.68
CA THR A 94 -1.90 18.29 -18.13
C THR A 94 -3.20 18.90 -18.65
N ALA A 95 -3.16 20.16 -19.05
CA ALA A 95 -4.34 20.84 -19.56
C ALA A 95 -4.77 20.14 -20.86
N VAL A 96 -5.85 19.37 -20.81
CA VAL A 96 -6.50 18.88 -22.02
C VAL A 96 -7.10 20.11 -22.68
N SER A 97 -6.43 20.62 -23.71
CA SER A 97 -6.89 21.78 -24.47
C SER A 97 -8.13 21.38 -25.27
N LEU A 98 -9.31 21.66 -24.71
CA LEU A 98 -10.59 21.55 -25.40
C LEU A 98 -10.85 22.81 -26.25
N ALA A 99 -9.82 23.36 -26.91
CA ALA A 99 -9.92 24.61 -27.67
C ALA A 99 -11.00 24.61 -28.76
N ALA A 100 -11.51 23.43 -29.15
CA ALA A 100 -12.58 23.27 -30.12
C ALA A 100 -14.00 23.17 -29.53
N VAL A 101 -14.17 23.12 -28.19
CA VAL A 101 -15.48 22.94 -27.55
C VAL A 101 -15.77 24.12 -26.62
N ARG A 102 -16.85 24.87 -26.89
CA ARG A 102 -17.37 25.87 -25.93
C ARG A 102 -18.01 25.13 -24.76
N VAL A 103 -17.22 24.88 -23.72
CA VAL A 103 -17.71 24.33 -22.45
C VAL A 103 -18.06 25.46 -21.49
N ASP A 104 -19.11 25.27 -20.69
CA ASP A 104 -19.46 26.21 -19.63
C ASP A 104 -18.43 26.19 -18.48
N GLN A 105 -18.48 27.20 -17.61
CA GLN A 105 -17.54 27.36 -16.50
C GLN A 105 -17.53 26.15 -15.55
N LYS A 106 -18.70 25.59 -15.23
CA LYS A 106 -18.82 24.44 -14.32
C LYS A 106 -18.13 23.21 -14.90
N THR A 107 -18.29 22.99 -16.20
CA THR A 107 -17.64 21.89 -16.91
C THR A 107 -16.14 22.10 -16.98
N GLN A 108 -15.68 23.33 -17.18
CA GLN A 108 -14.25 23.65 -17.14
C GLN A 108 -13.64 23.39 -15.75
N GLU A 109 -14.32 23.79 -14.68
CA GLU A 109 -13.91 23.52 -13.29
C GLU A 109 -13.87 22.01 -12.99
N LEU A 110 -14.86 21.26 -13.46
CA LEU A 110 -14.89 19.80 -13.37
C LEU A 110 -13.71 19.17 -14.13
N MET A 111 -13.46 19.57 -15.37
CA MET A 111 -12.35 19.06 -16.18
C MET A 111 -11.00 19.36 -15.54
N GLN A 112 -10.82 20.56 -14.97
CA GLN A 112 -9.60 20.89 -14.22
C GLN A 112 -9.45 20.01 -12.99
N SER A 113 -10.53 19.77 -12.25
CA SER A 113 -10.53 18.89 -11.08
C SER A 113 -10.15 17.46 -11.48
N LEU A 114 -10.78 16.92 -12.53
CA LEU A 114 -10.45 15.60 -13.09
C LEU A 114 -9.00 15.52 -13.59
N GLY A 115 -8.49 16.56 -14.25
CA GLY A 115 -7.11 16.62 -14.69
C GLY A 115 -6.12 16.57 -13.52
N ARG A 116 -6.41 17.24 -12.41
CA ARG A 116 -5.59 17.15 -11.17
C ARG A 116 -5.66 15.75 -10.57
N TYR A 117 -6.85 15.15 -10.50
CA TYR A 117 -7.01 13.78 -10.02
C TYR A 117 -6.26 12.77 -10.89
N ALA A 118 -6.35 12.88 -12.21
CA ALA A 118 -5.62 12.04 -13.14
C ALA A 118 -4.10 12.21 -12.98
N ALA A 119 -3.60 13.44 -12.85
CA ALA A 119 -2.18 13.68 -12.60
C ALA A 119 -1.70 13.04 -11.28
N GLN A 120 -2.52 13.09 -10.22
CA GLN A 120 -2.22 12.43 -8.95
C GLN A 120 -2.27 10.90 -9.08
N TRP A 121 -3.26 10.40 -9.81
CA TRP A 121 -3.46 8.98 -10.08
C TRP A 121 -2.24 8.36 -10.74
N GLU A 122 -1.64 9.06 -11.70
CA GLU A 122 -0.42 8.62 -12.39
C GLU A 122 0.79 8.46 -11.44
N LYS A 123 0.86 9.22 -10.35
CA LYS A 123 1.96 9.11 -9.37
C LYS A 123 1.84 7.89 -8.45
N ILE A 124 0.65 7.33 -8.29
CA ILE A 124 0.46 6.12 -7.50
C ILE A 124 1.27 4.99 -8.17
N PRO A 125 2.14 4.26 -7.44
CA PRO A 125 2.92 3.16 -7.98
C PRO A 125 2.03 2.14 -8.69
N GLU A 126 2.46 1.68 -9.85
CA GLU A 126 1.82 0.56 -10.52
C GLU A 126 2.34 -0.76 -9.96
N VAL A 127 1.42 -1.69 -9.72
CA VAL A 127 1.71 -3.03 -9.22
C VAL A 127 1.12 -4.04 -10.18
N LYS A 128 1.96 -5.01 -10.59
CA LYS A 128 1.53 -6.11 -11.46
C LYS A 128 0.61 -7.06 -10.70
N ALA A 129 -0.18 -7.87 -11.42
CA ALA A 129 -1.07 -8.86 -10.81
C ALA A 129 -0.35 -9.76 -9.77
N SER A 130 0.89 -10.20 -10.06
CA SER A 130 1.70 -11.02 -9.15
C SER A 130 2.07 -10.34 -7.83
N GLY A 131 2.08 -9.00 -7.76
CA GLY A 131 2.38 -8.25 -6.53
C GLY A 131 1.14 -7.97 -5.66
N ARG A 132 -0.07 -8.30 -6.13
CA ARG A 132 -1.31 -8.01 -5.38
C ARG A 132 -1.49 -8.92 -4.17
N GLU A 133 -1.02 -10.15 -4.26
CA GLU A 133 -1.03 -11.07 -3.12
C GLU A 133 -0.17 -10.50 -1.98
N ASP A 134 1.04 -10.04 -2.31
CA ASP A 134 1.92 -9.37 -1.36
C ASP A 134 1.29 -8.11 -0.74
N LEU A 135 0.63 -7.26 -1.55
CA LEU A 135 -0.10 -6.12 -1.00
C LEU A 135 -1.25 -6.53 -0.08
N THR A 136 -1.98 -7.59 -0.44
CA THR A 136 -3.05 -8.13 0.40
C THR A 136 -2.50 -8.64 1.73
N GLN A 137 -1.38 -9.34 1.72
CA GLN A 137 -0.69 -9.78 2.94
C GLN A 137 -0.21 -8.59 3.79
N ALA A 138 0.36 -7.56 3.16
CA ALA A 138 0.73 -6.33 3.86
C ALA A 138 -0.46 -5.68 4.57
N LEU A 139 -1.60 -5.60 3.89
CA LEU A 139 -2.85 -5.07 4.47
C LEU A 139 -3.41 -5.95 5.59
N GLN A 140 -3.30 -7.27 5.46
CA GLN A 140 -3.74 -8.21 6.48
C GLN A 140 -2.93 -8.06 7.77
N VAL A 141 -1.62 -7.87 7.68
CA VAL A 141 -0.73 -7.59 8.84
C VAL A 141 -1.16 -6.32 9.58
N LEU A 142 -1.76 -5.36 8.89
CA LEU A 142 -2.19 -4.07 9.45
C LEU A 142 -3.69 -4.04 9.85
N ALA A 143 -4.47 -5.06 9.50
CA ALA A 143 -5.93 -5.03 9.57
C ALA A 143 -6.48 -4.73 10.97
N ASP A 144 -5.78 -5.21 12.01
CA ASP A 144 -6.19 -5.09 13.42
C ASP A 144 -5.43 -4.00 14.18
N GLN A 145 -4.69 -3.11 13.51
CA GLN A 145 -3.90 -2.07 14.18
C GLN A 145 -4.72 -0.79 14.37
N PRO A 146 -5.09 -0.40 15.61
CA PRO A 146 -5.93 0.79 15.84
C PRO A 146 -5.19 2.12 15.63
N GLU A 147 -3.87 2.12 15.62
CA GLU A 147 -3.07 3.33 15.59
C GLU A 147 -3.20 4.08 14.26
N ALA A 148 -3.41 5.40 14.36
CA ALA A 148 -3.64 6.28 13.20
C ALA A 148 -2.56 6.14 12.12
N GLY A 149 -1.28 6.00 12.51
CA GLY A 149 -0.17 5.82 11.58
C GLY A 149 -0.26 4.52 10.78
N ALA A 150 -0.67 3.41 11.40
CA ALA A 150 -0.86 2.14 10.69
C ALA A 150 -2.08 2.19 9.77
N ARG A 151 -3.17 2.84 10.19
CA ARG A 151 -4.36 3.03 9.36
C ARG A 151 -4.08 3.90 8.15
N LEU A 152 -3.32 4.99 8.32
CA LEU A 152 -2.88 5.82 7.21
C LEU A 152 -2.03 5.03 6.21
N TYR A 153 -1.12 4.20 6.72
CA TYR A 153 -0.29 3.36 5.86
C TYR A 153 -1.12 2.29 5.13
N ALA A 154 -2.07 1.65 5.82
CA ALA A 154 -3.01 0.70 5.21
C ALA A 154 -3.85 1.38 4.11
N ALA A 155 -4.45 2.55 4.37
CA ALA A 155 -5.17 3.32 3.37
C ALA A 155 -4.31 3.61 2.13
N THR A 156 -3.05 3.97 2.35
CA THR A 156 -2.09 4.25 1.28
C THR A 156 -1.81 3.01 0.42
N LEU A 157 -1.56 1.86 1.05
CA LEU A 157 -1.37 0.59 0.33
C LEU A 157 -2.63 0.14 -0.40
N ARG A 158 -3.83 0.38 0.17
CA ARG A 158 -5.12 0.10 -0.50
C ARG A 158 -5.32 0.96 -1.73
N VAL A 159 -4.89 2.22 -1.72
CA VAL A 159 -4.93 3.08 -2.92
C VAL A 159 -4.04 2.51 -4.03
N VAL A 160 -2.86 2.00 -3.69
CA VAL A 160 -1.98 1.32 -4.66
C VAL A 160 -2.63 0.05 -5.21
N LEU A 161 -3.22 -0.77 -4.35
CA LEU A 161 -3.96 -1.96 -4.75
C LEU A 161 -5.14 -1.61 -5.66
N LEU A 162 -5.93 -0.59 -5.29
CA LEU A 162 -7.06 -0.08 -6.07
C LEU A 162 -6.60 0.33 -7.47
N LYS A 163 -5.48 1.06 -7.60
CA LYS A 163 -4.95 1.40 -8.92
C LYS A 163 -4.61 0.18 -9.76
N SER A 164 -4.00 -0.84 -9.15
CA SER A 164 -3.70 -2.09 -9.85
C SER A 164 -4.97 -2.80 -10.36
N VAL A 165 -6.04 -2.82 -9.56
CA VAL A 165 -7.34 -3.41 -9.94
C VAL A 165 -8.04 -2.59 -11.01
N VAL A 166 -7.99 -1.26 -10.92
CA VAL A 166 -8.56 -0.36 -11.93
C VAL A 166 -7.85 -0.53 -13.28
N ASN A 167 -6.52 -0.51 -13.30
CA ASN A 167 -5.75 -0.61 -14.53
C ASN A 167 -6.02 -1.93 -15.28
N GLU A 168 -6.11 -3.06 -14.57
CA GLU A 168 -6.45 -4.34 -15.21
C GLU A 168 -7.87 -4.34 -15.78
N GLY A 169 -8.85 -3.85 -15.03
CA GLY A 169 -10.23 -3.77 -15.54
C GLY A 169 -10.35 -2.87 -16.76
N LEU A 170 -9.62 -1.75 -16.79
CA LEU A 170 -9.55 -0.86 -17.95
C LEU A 170 -8.86 -1.52 -19.16
N LEU A 171 -7.78 -2.28 -18.94
CA LEU A 171 -7.13 -3.05 -20.01
C LEU A 171 -8.08 -4.11 -20.59
N ASN A 172 -8.77 -4.86 -19.72
CA ASN A 172 -9.75 -5.86 -20.14
C ASN A 172 -10.91 -5.23 -20.92
N TRP A 173 -11.39 -4.07 -20.46
CA TRP A 173 -12.41 -3.28 -21.17
C TRP A 173 -11.94 -2.81 -22.55
N GLN A 174 -10.71 -2.30 -22.65
CA GLN A 174 -10.13 -1.87 -23.93
C GLN A 174 -9.98 -3.02 -24.92
N VAL A 175 -9.63 -4.22 -24.45
CA VAL A 175 -9.59 -5.42 -25.30
C VAL A 175 -10.98 -5.74 -25.85
N VAL A 176 -12.01 -5.77 -24.99
CA VAL A 176 -13.39 -6.03 -25.43
C VAL A 176 -13.89 -4.99 -26.44
N ARG A 177 -13.61 -3.71 -26.19
CA ARG A 177 -13.98 -2.63 -27.11
C ARG A 177 -13.22 -2.68 -28.44
N SER A 178 -11.91 -2.90 -28.41
CA SER A 178 -11.09 -2.92 -29.62
C SER A 178 -11.39 -4.11 -30.53
N GLN A 179 -11.78 -5.25 -29.95
CA GLN A 179 -12.13 -6.46 -30.70
C GLN A 179 -13.61 -6.48 -31.15
N LYS A 180 -14.38 -5.41 -30.89
CA LYS A 180 -15.81 -5.32 -31.19
C LYS A 180 -16.61 -6.53 -30.69
N ILE A 181 -16.27 -7.01 -29.50
CA ILE A 181 -16.93 -8.17 -28.92
C ILE A 181 -18.29 -7.71 -28.42
N CYS A 182 -19.35 -8.18 -29.05
CA CYS A 182 -20.67 -8.13 -28.46
C CYS A 182 -20.70 -9.12 -27.30
N SER A 183 -20.87 -8.62 -26.08
CA SER A 183 -21.04 -9.45 -24.89
C SER A 183 -22.45 -9.30 -24.37
N ASP A 184 -23.12 -10.43 -24.19
CA ASP A 184 -24.38 -10.54 -23.44
C ASP A 184 -24.11 -10.60 -21.92
N ILE A 185 -22.84 -10.57 -21.53
CA ILE A 185 -22.35 -10.83 -20.17
C ILE A 185 -21.61 -9.57 -19.69
N VAL A 186 -22.38 -8.58 -19.21
CA VAL A 186 -21.87 -7.35 -18.57
C VAL A 186 -21.52 -7.58 -17.09
N GLN A 187 -22.02 -8.68 -16.51
CA GLN A 187 -21.85 -9.05 -15.12
C GLN A 187 -20.40 -8.92 -14.60
N PRO A 188 -19.34 -9.40 -15.29
CA PRO A 188 -17.96 -9.28 -14.80
C PRO A 188 -17.49 -7.84 -14.62
N TYR A 189 -17.91 -6.92 -15.50
CA TYR A 189 -17.54 -5.51 -15.40
C TYR A 189 -18.21 -4.84 -14.22
N TYR A 190 -19.47 -5.20 -13.98
CA TYR A 190 -20.17 -4.65 -12.86
C TYR A 190 -19.68 -5.23 -11.53
N GLU A 191 -19.42 -6.55 -11.47
CA GLU A 191 -18.80 -7.17 -10.29
C GLU A 191 -17.45 -6.51 -9.98
N TRP A 192 -16.64 -6.25 -11.01
CA TRP A 192 -15.42 -5.45 -10.88
C TRP A 192 -15.71 -4.05 -10.33
N ALA A 193 -16.71 -3.32 -10.85
CA ALA A 193 -17.07 -2.01 -10.33
C ALA A 193 -17.53 -2.05 -8.86
N LEU A 194 -18.29 -3.07 -8.45
CA LEU A 194 -18.65 -3.29 -7.05
C LEU A 194 -17.42 -3.57 -6.17
N GLN A 195 -16.43 -4.31 -6.68
CA GLN A 195 -15.15 -4.51 -5.97
C GLN A 195 -14.39 -3.19 -5.80
N LEU A 196 -14.39 -2.32 -6.81
CA LEU A 196 -13.79 -0.97 -6.67
C LEU A 196 -14.48 -0.16 -5.56
N LEU A 197 -15.81 -0.22 -5.48
CA LEU A 197 -16.56 0.44 -4.40
C LEU A 197 -16.19 -0.13 -3.02
N GLU A 198 -16.03 -1.44 -2.90
CA GLU A 198 -15.59 -2.06 -1.64
C GLU A 198 -14.22 -1.54 -1.20
N HIS A 199 -13.26 -1.45 -2.13
CA HIS A 199 -11.96 -0.86 -1.83
C HIS A 199 -12.08 0.60 -1.37
N LEU A 200 -12.93 1.41 -2.00
CA LEU A 200 -13.16 2.81 -1.60
C LEU A 200 -13.78 2.92 -0.20
N ILE A 201 -14.74 2.06 0.13
CA ILE A 201 -15.37 1.99 1.45
C ILE A 201 -14.30 1.71 2.51
N VAL A 202 -13.46 0.69 2.31
CA VAL A 202 -12.44 0.33 3.29
C VAL A 202 -11.34 1.40 3.40
N ILE A 203 -10.95 2.04 2.28
CA ILE A 203 -10.05 3.21 2.33
C ILE A 203 -10.66 4.32 3.19
N SER A 204 -11.93 4.64 3.00
CA SER A 204 -12.63 5.67 3.79
C SER A 204 -12.70 5.32 5.28
N GLN A 205 -12.88 4.04 5.62
CA GLN A 205 -12.82 3.56 7.01
C GLN A 205 -11.42 3.71 7.61
N ASP A 206 -10.37 3.30 6.89
CA ASP A 206 -8.99 3.47 7.34
C ASP A 206 -8.66 4.98 7.54
N LEU A 207 -9.13 5.86 6.64
CA LEU A 207 -8.98 7.32 6.79
C LEU A 207 -9.76 7.89 7.98
N THR A 208 -10.94 7.35 8.27
CA THR A 208 -11.73 7.73 9.46
C THR A 208 -10.94 7.47 10.75
N SER A 209 -10.23 6.34 10.83
CA SER A 209 -9.38 6.00 11.96
C SER A 209 -8.06 6.79 11.98
N ALA A 210 -7.51 7.10 10.80
CA ALA A 210 -6.26 7.85 10.68
C ALA A 210 -6.39 9.34 11.03
N PHE A 211 -7.56 9.95 10.80
CA PHE A 211 -7.82 11.38 11.00
C PHE A 211 -9.06 11.62 11.88
N PRO A 212 -8.95 11.46 13.21
CA PRO A 212 -10.08 11.60 14.13
C PRO A 212 -10.81 12.95 14.03
N GLU A 213 -10.08 14.02 13.73
CA GLU A 213 -10.61 15.37 13.55
C GLU A 213 -11.53 15.52 12.32
N LYS A 214 -11.38 14.61 11.34
CA LYS A 214 -12.22 14.52 10.13
C LYS A 214 -13.19 13.33 10.16
N LYS A 215 -13.36 12.69 11.32
CA LYS A 215 -14.18 11.48 11.45
C LYS A 215 -15.57 11.65 10.85
N ALA A 216 -16.27 12.76 11.14
CA ALA A 216 -17.61 13.00 10.63
C ALA A 216 -17.67 13.09 9.10
N GLU A 217 -16.65 13.70 8.48
CA GLU A 217 -16.53 13.83 7.02
C GLU A 217 -16.35 12.45 6.37
N PHE A 218 -15.39 11.65 6.85
CA PHE A 218 -15.12 10.32 6.30
C PHE A 218 -16.21 9.30 6.62
N SER A 219 -16.86 9.38 7.79
CA SER A 219 -18.03 8.55 8.09
C SER A 219 -19.16 8.80 7.09
N ARG A 220 -19.46 10.07 6.78
CA ARG A 220 -20.46 10.41 5.76
C ARG A 220 -20.10 9.85 4.39
N TYR A 221 -18.84 9.97 3.94
CA TYR A 221 -18.42 9.37 2.67
C TYR A 221 -18.57 7.85 2.66
N THR A 222 -18.27 7.20 3.79
CA THR A 222 -18.43 5.75 3.95
C THR A 222 -19.91 5.36 3.81
N GLU A 223 -20.80 6.09 4.47
CA GLU A 223 -22.26 5.87 4.40
C GLU A 223 -22.80 6.09 2.98
N ASP A 224 -22.38 7.18 2.31
CA ASP A 224 -22.78 7.49 0.94
C ASP A 224 -22.32 6.39 -0.04
N LEU A 225 -21.08 5.90 0.09
CA LEU A 225 -20.55 4.79 -0.71
C LEU A 225 -21.29 3.47 -0.45
N GLN A 226 -21.59 3.16 0.82
CA GLN A 226 -22.36 1.96 1.18
C GLN A 226 -23.78 2.01 0.65
N LYS A 227 -24.43 3.19 0.74
CA LYS A 227 -25.76 3.41 0.17
C LYS A 227 -25.73 3.21 -1.34
N PHE A 228 -24.78 3.84 -2.04
CA PHE A 228 -24.63 3.68 -3.48
C PHE A 228 -24.38 2.23 -3.89
N LYS A 229 -23.52 1.51 -3.16
CA LYS A 229 -23.27 0.08 -3.39
C LYS A 229 -24.55 -0.75 -3.24
N LYS A 230 -25.32 -0.53 -2.17
CA LYS A 230 -26.60 -1.23 -1.96
C LYS A 230 -27.61 -0.93 -3.07
N GLU A 231 -27.75 0.34 -3.46
CA GLU A 231 -28.62 0.74 -4.55
C GLU A 231 -28.21 0.07 -5.86
N ALA A 232 -26.92 0.08 -6.17
CA ALA A 232 -26.37 -0.61 -7.32
C ALA A 232 -26.76 -2.10 -7.26
N GLU A 233 -26.46 -2.84 -6.18
CA GLU A 233 -26.74 -4.28 -6.04
C GLU A 233 -28.21 -4.67 -6.29
N THR A 234 -29.15 -3.73 -6.16
CA THR A 234 -30.57 -3.95 -6.49
C THR A 234 -30.94 -3.75 -7.96
N VAL A 235 -30.08 -3.13 -8.76
CA VAL A 235 -30.31 -2.91 -10.19
C VAL A 235 -30.14 -4.24 -10.93
N PRO A 236 -31.19 -4.74 -11.62
CA PRO A 236 -31.09 -5.97 -12.38
C PRO A 236 -30.10 -5.83 -13.53
N TRP A 237 -29.39 -6.93 -13.81
CA TRP A 237 -28.41 -7.00 -14.89
C TRP A 237 -29.06 -6.67 -16.24
N PRO A 238 -28.49 -5.76 -17.04
CA PRO A 238 -28.91 -5.63 -18.43
C PRO A 238 -28.61 -6.95 -19.14
N GLN A 239 -29.65 -7.67 -19.57
CA GLN A 239 -29.56 -8.90 -20.36
C GLN A 239 -29.45 -8.61 -21.87
N GLU A 240 -29.21 -7.35 -22.23
CA GLU A 240 -29.14 -6.94 -23.62
C GLU A 240 -27.73 -7.16 -24.16
N LYS A 241 -27.66 -7.58 -25.42
CA LYS A 241 -26.42 -7.70 -26.17
C LYS A 241 -25.77 -6.34 -26.33
N ILE A 242 -24.73 -6.06 -25.55
CA ILE A 242 -23.97 -4.81 -25.68
C ILE A 242 -22.79 -5.06 -26.62
N CYS A 243 -22.80 -4.37 -27.75
CA CYS A 243 -21.68 -4.35 -28.70
C CYS A 243 -20.85 -3.09 -28.49
N PHE A 244 -19.53 -3.26 -28.33
CA PHE A 244 -18.57 -2.17 -28.12
C PHE A 244 -17.74 -1.86 -29.36
#